data_AF-E9V2R1-F1
#
_entry.id   AF-E9V2R1-F1
#
_cell.length_a   1.000
_cell.length_b   1.000
_cell.length_c   1.000
_cell.angle_alpha   90.00
_cell.angle_beta   90.00
_cell.angle_gamma   90.00
#
_symmetry.space_group_name_H-M   'P 1'
#
loop_
_entity.id
_entity.type
_entity.pdbx_description
1 polymer ?
#
loop_
_entity_poly.entity_id
_entity_poly.type
_entity_poly.pdbx_seq_one_letter_code
_entity_poly.pdbx_strand_id
1 'polypeptide(L)'
;MAITFGQVKTWKAAPLGDAGDGLKVDLRKLETSRDELEANGVAKSWTGAAADAARGHRDALVAQLSSHITGKQQMQKALYAAEPEVEAIERLVQGILDRAKTNEFTVGDDGSVTSTATPPQFKSRFEAEEWGNSRQNIAQELADDITDALAKAAGVDQLLTDGIPTGTDQGLDQTRDQRGMASPATAERWAQLTDDEKRAIIDQKIKELADEYGLEVDDIIWDGSLGSTNGSWSEGERTVRLNPNNLDNPDILHTVAHELRHARQHEAIRDNNDFQFWWEDDPFDMHEEDGITEEQAEEWEDNFDDYKPSDQDFDAYYNQPVEADARKSGREYLDNLTPAELDRLLKESK
;
A
#
# COMPACT_ATOMS: atom_id res chain seq x y z
N MET A 1 -7.52 -12.65 4.65
CA MET A 1 -8.93 -13.04 4.42
C MET A 1 -8.95 -14.31 3.59
N ALA A 2 -9.90 -15.22 3.80
CA ALA A 2 -10.04 -16.41 2.95
C ALA A 2 -10.88 -16.07 1.70
N ILE A 3 -10.45 -16.54 0.53
CA ILE A 3 -11.16 -16.34 -0.75
C ILE A 3 -12.52 -17.05 -0.70
N THR A 4 -13.58 -16.38 -1.11
CA THR A 4 -14.95 -16.93 -1.19
C THR A 4 -15.26 -17.48 -2.58
N PHE A 5 -16.21 -18.42 -2.68
CA PHE A 5 -16.63 -18.96 -3.98
C PHE A 5 -17.26 -17.87 -4.88
N GLY A 6 -17.94 -16.90 -4.27
CA GLY A 6 -18.46 -15.69 -4.91
C GLY A 6 -17.37 -14.92 -5.66
N GLN A 7 -16.22 -14.72 -5.02
CA GLN A 7 -15.06 -14.07 -5.64
C GLN A 7 -14.46 -14.92 -6.77
N VAL A 8 -14.28 -16.23 -6.56
CA VAL A 8 -13.70 -17.10 -7.59
C VAL A 8 -14.56 -17.14 -8.87
N LYS A 9 -15.89 -17.03 -8.75
CA LYS A 9 -16.79 -16.95 -9.92
C LYS A 9 -16.51 -15.75 -10.83
N THR A 10 -15.95 -14.67 -10.30
CA THR A 10 -15.66 -13.46 -11.09
C THR A 10 -14.30 -13.49 -11.75
N TRP A 11 -13.46 -14.49 -11.44
CA TRP A 11 -12.11 -14.56 -11.97
C TRP A 11 -12.10 -14.79 -13.47
N LYS A 12 -11.12 -14.16 -14.14
CA LYS A 12 -10.91 -14.20 -15.58
C LYS A 12 -9.41 -14.34 -15.87
N ALA A 13 -9.04 -15.31 -16.71
CA ALA A 13 -7.67 -15.58 -17.08
C ALA A 13 -7.10 -14.52 -18.04
N ALA A 14 -7.87 -14.14 -19.07
CA ALA A 14 -7.38 -13.27 -20.14
C ALA A 14 -6.76 -11.94 -19.66
N PRO A 15 -7.33 -11.23 -18.67
CA PRO A 15 -6.70 -10.01 -18.13
C PRO A 15 -5.29 -10.22 -17.54
N LEU A 16 -4.96 -11.42 -17.05
CA LEU A 16 -3.62 -11.72 -16.53
C LEU A 16 -2.61 -11.82 -17.67
N GLY A 17 -2.98 -12.47 -18.78
CA GLY A 17 -2.17 -12.54 -19.99
C GLY A 17 -1.93 -11.15 -20.59
N ASP A 18 -2.98 -10.34 -20.69
CA ASP A 18 -2.90 -8.96 -21.17
C ASP A 18 -1.96 -8.10 -20.29
N ALA A 19 -2.05 -8.24 -18.96
CA ALA A 19 -1.17 -7.57 -18.02
C ALA A 19 0.30 -8.03 -18.19
N GLY A 20 0.52 -9.34 -18.38
CA GLY A 20 1.85 -9.91 -18.65
C GLY A 20 2.46 -9.38 -19.96
N ASP A 21 1.65 -9.24 -21.00
CA ASP A 21 2.04 -8.64 -22.28
C ASP A 21 2.36 -7.14 -22.15
N GLY A 22 1.56 -6.40 -21.36
CA GLY A 22 1.86 -5.00 -21.01
C GLY A 22 3.23 -4.86 -20.35
N LEU A 23 3.49 -5.65 -19.30
CA LEU A 23 4.78 -5.66 -18.61
C LEU A 23 5.93 -6.05 -19.55
N LYS A 24 5.72 -6.98 -20.48
CA LYS A 24 6.72 -7.37 -21.50
C LYS A 24 7.17 -6.19 -22.34
N VAL A 25 6.22 -5.37 -22.78
CA VAL A 25 6.50 -4.20 -23.62
C VAL A 25 7.28 -3.16 -22.83
N ASP A 26 6.91 -2.92 -21.58
CA ASP A 26 7.59 -1.94 -20.73
C ASP A 26 8.98 -2.40 -20.29
N LEU A 27 9.16 -3.69 -20.02
CA LEU A 27 10.47 -4.30 -19.77
C LEU A 27 11.45 -4.02 -20.90
N ARG A 28 11.02 -4.21 -22.16
CA ARG A 28 11.87 -3.93 -23.33
C ARG A 28 12.28 -2.46 -23.43
N LYS A 29 11.37 -1.54 -23.10
CA LYS A 29 11.68 -0.11 -23.08
C LYS A 29 12.71 0.20 -21.98
N LEU A 30 12.51 -0.33 -20.77
CA LEU A 30 13.42 -0.13 -19.65
C LEU A 30 14.80 -0.72 -19.91
N GLU A 31 14.87 -1.93 -20.47
CA GLU A 31 16.13 -2.56 -20.90
C GLU A 31 16.86 -1.68 -21.92
N THR A 32 16.14 -1.17 -22.93
CA THR A 32 16.72 -0.26 -23.94
C THR A 32 17.24 1.02 -23.30
N SER A 33 16.46 1.67 -22.42
CA SER A 33 16.87 2.90 -21.74
C SER A 33 18.05 2.70 -20.80
N ARG A 34 18.10 1.57 -20.08
CA ARG A 34 19.25 1.20 -19.25
C ARG A 34 20.50 1.05 -20.11
N ASP A 35 20.41 0.30 -21.20
CA ASP A 35 21.54 0.04 -22.09
C ASP A 35 22.04 1.33 -22.75
N GLU A 36 21.13 2.24 -23.12
CA GLU A 36 21.47 3.57 -23.64
C GLU A 36 22.16 4.44 -22.60
N LEU A 37 21.65 4.46 -21.36
CA LEU A 37 22.26 5.19 -20.24
C LEU A 37 23.65 4.63 -19.91
N GLU A 38 23.79 3.31 -19.89
CA GLU A 38 25.07 2.65 -19.69
C GLU A 38 26.06 3.01 -20.81
N ALA A 39 25.64 2.97 -22.07
CA ALA A 39 26.55 3.24 -23.18
C ALA A 39 26.94 4.73 -23.32
N ASN A 40 26.00 5.64 -23.06
CA ASN A 40 26.09 7.05 -23.49
C ASN A 40 25.87 8.08 -22.36
N GLY A 41 25.55 7.66 -21.13
CA GLY A 41 25.20 8.56 -20.03
C GLY A 41 26.31 9.52 -19.59
N VAL A 42 27.57 9.24 -19.94
CA VAL A 42 28.70 10.17 -19.76
C VAL A 42 29.56 10.19 -21.02
N ALA A 43 29.81 11.38 -21.56
CA ALA A 43 30.63 11.54 -22.75
C ALA A 43 32.06 11.01 -22.53
N LYS A 44 32.53 10.11 -23.40
CA LYS A 44 33.86 9.47 -23.30
C LYS A 44 35.03 10.46 -23.35
N SER A 45 34.82 11.62 -23.96
CA SER A 45 35.81 12.69 -24.06
C SER A 45 35.90 13.55 -22.79
N TRP A 46 34.94 13.45 -21.87
CA TRP A 46 34.92 14.21 -20.63
C TRP A 46 35.73 13.48 -19.54
N THR A 47 36.71 14.18 -18.95
CA THR A 47 37.68 13.62 -17.99
C THR A 47 37.87 14.54 -16.78
N GLY A 48 38.42 13.99 -15.70
CA GLY A 48 38.62 14.68 -14.42
C GLY A 48 37.57 14.29 -13.37
N ALA A 49 37.73 14.80 -12.14
CA ALA A 49 36.94 14.37 -10.98
C ALA A 49 35.41 14.50 -11.17
N ALA A 50 34.94 15.54 -11.86
CA ALA A 50 33.52 15.71 -12.17
C ALA A 50 32.98 14.63 -13.13
N ALA A 51 33.80 14.21 -14.11
CA ALA A 51 33.44 13.13 -15.02
C ALA A 51 33.42 11.77 -14.29
N ASP A 52 34.30 11.57 -13.31
CA ASP A 52 34.33 10.35 -12.50
C ASP A 52 33.11 10.27 -11.56
N ALA A 53 32.74 11.37 -10.90
CA ALA A 53 31.51 11.46 -10.11
C ALA A 53 30.26 11.19 -10.96
N ALA A 54 30.16 11.79 -12.15
CA ALA A 54 29.05 11.55 -13.07
C ALA A 54 28.96 10.08 -13.52
N ARG A 55 30.09 9.40 -13.74
CA ARG A 55 30.08 7.95 -14.04
C ARG A 55 29.57 7.13 -12.86
N GLY A 56 29.97 7.47 -11.64
CA GLY A 56 29.47 6.83 -10.43
C GLY A 56 27.95 6.96 -10.29
N HIS A 57 27.40 8.16 -10.49
CA HIS A 57 25.94 8.38 -10.46
C HIS A 57 25.23 7.60 -11.57
N ARG A 58 25.78 7.61 -12.80
CA ARG A 58 25.25 6.83 -13.92
C ARG A 58 25.25 5.33 -13.63
N ASP A 59 26.31 4.80 -13.02
CA ASP A 59 26.41 3.38 -12.65
C ASP A 59 25.37 3.01 -11.59
N ALA A 60 25.14 3.87 -10.61
CA ALA A 60 24.08 3.69 -9.60
C ALA A 60 22.68 3.66 -10.24
N LEU A 61 22.38 4.57 -11.17
CA LEU A 61 21.11 4.57 -11.91
C LEU A 61 20.93 3.31 -12.77
N VAL A 62 21.99 2.85 -13.44
CA VAL A 62 21.97 1.60 -14.22
C VAL A 62 21.71 0.39 -13.32
N ALA A 63 22.27 0.36 -12.12
CA ALA A 63 22.02 -0.68 -11.13
C ALA A 63 20.56 -0.67 -10.65
N GLN A 64 20.00 0.50 -10.34
CA GLN A 64 18.59 0.65 -9.98
C GLN A 64 17.66 0.17 -11.10
N LEU A 65 17.88 0.63 -12.35
CA LEU A 65 17.09 0.18 -13.50
C LEU A 65 17.17 -1.35 -13.69
N SER A 66 18.34 -1.95 -13.48
CA SER A 66 18.52 -3.41 -13.57
C SER A 66 17.73 -4.17 -12.51
N SER A 67 17.69 -3.62 -11.29
CA SER A 67 16.91 -4.18 -10.19
C SER A 67 15.40 -4.11 -10.48
N HIS A 68 14.94 -2.95 -10.95
CA HIS A 68 13.55 -2.74 -11.35
C HIS A 68 13.10 -3.63 -12.52
N ILE A 69 13.97 -3.81 -13.53
CA ILE A 69 13.77 -4.77 -14.63
C ILE A 69 13.60 -6.18 -14.08
N THR A 70 14.45 -6.60 -13.13
CA THR A 70 14.38 -7.94 -12.52
C THR A 70 13.05 -8.15 -11.80
N GLY A 71 12.60 -7.17 -11.02
CA GLY A 71 11.30 -7.22 -10.34
C GLY A 71 10.13 -7.31 -11.32
N LYS A 72 10.09 -6.44 -12.34
CA LYS A 72 9.05 -6.50 -13.38
C LYS A 72 9.05 -7.82 -14.14
N GLN A 73 10.21 -8.42 -14.40
CA GLN A 73 10.32 -9.75 -15.01
C GLN A 73 9.75 -10.87 -14.11
N GLN A 74 9.94 -10.78 -12.79
CA GLN A 74 9.35 -11.72 -11.83
C GLN A 74 7.83 -11.65 -11.85
N MET A 75 7.26 -10.44 -11.75
CA MET A 75 5.81 -10.24 -11.80
C MET A 75 5.22 -10.71 -13.13
N GLN A 76 5.89 -10.40 -14.26
CA GLN A 76 5.48 -10.88 -15.57
C GLN A 76 5.39 -12.41 -15.62
N LYS A 77 6.41 -13.12 -15.10
CA LYS A 77 6.41 -14.58 -15.08
C LYS A 77 5.27 -15.14 -14.23
N ALA A 78 5.00 -14.52 -13.08
CA ALA A 78 3.90 -14.92 -12.23
C ALA A 78 2.54 -14.76 -12.91
N LEU A 79 2.32 -13.64 -13.63
CA LEU A 79 1.10 -13.41 -14.40
C LEU A 79 0.88 -14.49 -15.47
N TYR A 80 1.91 -14.79 -16.28
CA TYR A 80 1.80 -15.84 -17.31
C TYR A 80 1.66 -17.25 -16.71
N ALA A 81 2.19 -17.49 -15.51
CA ALA A 81 2.01 -18.77 -14.83
C ALA A 81 0.61 -18.89 -14.20
N ALA A 82 0.04 -17.79 -13.72
CA ALA A 82 -1.28 -17.73 -13.12
C ALA A 82 -2.41 -17.86 -14.15
N GLU A 83 -2.24 -17.27 -15.35
CA GLU A 83 -3.25 -17.30 -16.42
C GLU A 83 -3.83 -18.70 -16.71
N PRO A 84 -3.04 -19.75 -17.02
CA PRO A 84 -3.58 -21.08 -17.30
C PRO A 84 -4.25 -21.74 -16.08
N GLU A 85 -3.79 -21.42 -14.86
CA GLU A 85 -4.40 -21.93 -13.63
C GLU A 85 -5.77 -21.29 -13.39
N VAL A 86 -5.89 -19.97 -13.62
CA VAL A 86 -7.18 -19.28 -13.58
C VAL A 86 -8.11 -19.81 -14.67
N GLU A 87 -7.60 -20.09 -15.88
CA GLU A 87 -8.42 -20.70 -16.93
C GLU A 87 -8.96 -22.09 -16.52
N ALA A 88 -8.15 -22.89 -15.82
CA ALA A 88 -8.59 -24.16 -15.26
C ALA A 88 -9.65 -23.99 -14.16
N ILE A 89 -9.49 -22.99 -13.29
CA ILE A 89 -10.48 -22.62 -12.26
C ILE A 89 -11.80 -22.18 -12.91
N GLU A 90 -11.76 -21.35 -13.95
CA GLU A 90 -12.97 -20.93 -14.67
C GLU A 90 -13.76 -22.13 -15.21
N ARG A 91 -13.07 -23.10 -15.82
CA ARG A 91 -13.71 -24.33 -16.32
C ARG A 91 -14.29 -25.18 -15.18
N LEU A 92 -13.57 -25.28 -14.05
CA LEU A 92 -14.03 -26.02 -12.86
C LEU A 92 -15.28 -25.38 -12.26
N VAL A 93 -15.27 -24.07 -12.06
CA VAL A 93 -16.43 -23.30 -11.57
C VAL A 93 -17.63 -23.48 -12.49
N GLN A 94 -17.44 -23.36 -13.80
CA GLN A 94 -18.52 -23.58 -14.76
C GLN A 94 -19.08 -25.01 -14.65
N GLY A 95 -18.21 -26.01 -14.53
CA GLY A 95 -18.60 -27.41 -14.32
C GLY A 95 -19.40 -27.64 -13.03
N ILE A 96 -19.00 -27.01 -11.92
CA ILE A 96 -19.72 -27.05 -10.64
C ILE A 96 -21.12 -26.46 -10.80
N LEU A 97 -21.23 -25.28 -11.41
CA LEU A 97 -22.51 -24.59 -11.60
C LEU A 97 -23.45 -25.38 -12.53
N ASP A 98 -22.93 -25.96 -13.61
CA ASP A 98 -23.70 -26.79 -14.53
C ASP A 98 -24.16 -28.10 -13.88
N ARG A 99 -23.29 -28.75 -13.09
CA ARG A 99 -23.64 -29.97 -12.33
C ARG A 99 -24.68 -29.67 -11.27
N ALA A 100 -24.52 -28.58 -10.52
CA ALA A 100 -25.49 -28.14 -9.51
C ALA A 100 -26.85 -27.90 -10.17
N LYS A 101 -26.90 -27.12 -11.25
CA LYS A 101 -28.13 -26.84 -12.00
C LYS A 101 -28.78 -28.11 -12.54
N THR A 102 -27.99 -29.01 -13.15
CA THR A 102 -28.49 -30.28 -13.70
C THR A 102 -29.11 -31.17 -12.62
N ASN A 103 -28.57 -31.10 -11.41
CA ASN A 103 -29.06 -31.85 -10.27
C ASN A 103 -29.99 -31.01 -9.37
N GLU A 104 -30.56 -29.90 -9.83
CA GLU A 104 -31.50 -29.08 -9.03
C GLU A 104 -30.91 -28.63 -7.68
N PHE A 105 -29.67 -28.15 -7.71
CA PHE A 105 -28.98 -27.48 -6.60
C PHE A 105 -28.64 -26.04 -6.98
N THR A 106 -28.54 -25.19 -5.96
CA THR A 106 -27.94 -23.86 -6.04
C THR A 106 -26.66 -23.81 -5.20
N VAL A 107 -25.70 -23.01 -5.64
CA VAL A 107 -24.44 -22.77 -4.93
C VAL A 107 -24.39 -21.29 -4.53
N GLY A 108 -24.25 -21.02 -3.22
CA GLY A 108 -24.10 -19.69 -2.65
C GLY A 108 -22.72 -19.08 -2.89
N ASP A 109 -22.58 -17.78 -2.66
CA ASP A 109 -21.29 -17.07 -2.74
C ASP A 109 -20.31 -17.51 -1.64
N ASP A 110 -20.84 -18.00 -0.52
CA ASP A 110 -20.10 -18.62 0.57
C ASP A 110 -19.68 -20.08 0.27
N GLY A 111 -20.05 -20.62 -0.89
CA GLY A 111 -19.83 -22.02 -1.26
C GLY A 111 -20.86 -23.00 -0.72
N SER A 112 -21.94 -22.53 -0.07
CA SER A 112 -23.02 -23.40 0.42
C SER A 112 -23.78 -24.06 -0.73
N VAL A 113 -24.08 -25.36 -0.61
CA VAL A 113 -24.83 -26.14 -1.61
C VAL A 113 -26.22 -26.43 -1.07
N THR A 114 -27.26 -25.94 -1.76
CA THR A 114 -28.66 -26.08 -1.33
C THR A 114 -29.49 -26.78 -2.40
N SER A 115 -30.23 -27.81 -2.02
CA SER A 115 -31.15 -28.51 -2.92
C SER A 115 -32.39 -27.65 -3.20
N THR A 116 -32.73 -27.47 -4.47
CA THR A 116 -33.99 -26.85 -4.92
C THR A 116 -35.01 -27.88 -5.44
N ALA A 117 -34.62 -29.16 -5.51
CA ALA A 117 -35.52 -30.24 -5.92
C ALA A 117 -36.75 -30.33 -5.01
N THR A 118 -37.93 -30.49 -5.61
CA THR A 118 -39.15 -30.81 -4.86
C THR A 118 -39.17 -32.30 -4.54
N PRO A 119 -39.24 -32.73 -3.26
CA PRO A 119 -39.29 -34.15 -2.93
C PRO A 119 -40.51 -34.84 -3.56
N PRO A 120 -40.34 -35.99 -4.24
CA PRO A 120 -41.47 -36.73 -4.81
C PRO A 120 -42.32 -37.38 -3.70
N GLN A 121 -43.48 -37.91 -4.07
CA GLN A 121 -44.25 -38.76 -3.17
C GLN A 121 -43.60 -40.15 -3.09
N PHE A 122 -43.29 -40.57 -1.86
CA PHE A 122 -42.67 -41.87 -1.59
C PHE A 122 -43.72 -42.89 -1.16
N LYS A 123 -43.59 -44.13 -1.63
CA LYS A 123 -44.47 -45.24 -1.26
C LYS A 123 -44.04 -45.90 0.05
N SER A 124 -42.81 -45.63 0.49
CA SER A 124 -42.26 -46.13 1.75
C SER A 124 -41.22 -45.17 2.33
N ARG A 125 -40.91 -45.34 3.62
CA ARG A 125 -39.80 -44.63 4.27
C ARG A 125 -38.44 -44.93 3.62
N PHE A 126 -38.25 -46.15 3.14
CA PHE A 126 -36.99 -46.57 2.51
C PHE A 126 -36.72 -45.78 1.22
N GLU A 127 -37.73 -45.60 0.37
CA GLU A 127 -37.60 -44.78 -0.85
C GLU A 127 -37.27 -43.31 -0.52
N ALA A 128 -37.82 -42.77 0.58
CA ALA A 128 -37.52 -41.42 1.04
C ALA A 128 -36.06 -41.28 1.54
N GLU A 129 -35.57 -42.29 2.28
CA GLU A 129 -34.19 -42.34 2.75
C GLU A 129 -33.19 -42.50 1.60
N GLU A 130 -33.46 -43.37 0.62
CA GLU A 130 -32.62 -43.51 -0.57
C GLU A 130 -32.53 -42.22 -1.38
N TRP A 131 -33.65 -41.52 -1.56
CA TRP A 131 -33.65 -40.22 -2.21
C TRP A 131 -32.83 -39.20 -1.42
N GLY A 132 -33.04 -39.10 -0.10
CA GLY A 132 -32.27 -38.21 0.77
C GLY A 132 -30.76 -38.47 0.70
N ASN A 133 -30.35 -39.75 0.78
CA ASN A 133 -28.95 -40.15 0.67
C ASN A 133 -28.35 -39.79 -0.69
N SER A 134 -29.10 -40.01 -1.79
CA SER A 134 -28.67 -39.63 -3.13
C SER A 134 -28.44 -38.12 -3.25
N ARG A 135 -29.37 -37.30 -2.74
CA ARG A 135 -29.22 -35.83 -2.70
C ARG A 135 -28.01 -35.42 -1.86
N GLN A 136 -27.82 -36.02 -0.69
CA GLN A 136 -26.69 -35.72 0.19
C GLN A 136 -25.35 -36.06 -0.47
N ASN A 137 -25.26 -37.19 -1.18
CA ASN A 137 -24.05 -37.56 -1.92
C ASN A 137 -23.70 -36.53 -2.99
N ILE A 138 -24.68 -36.10 -3.80
CA ILE A 138 -24.44 -35.08 -4.84
C ILE A 138 -24.03 -33.74 -4.20
N ALA A 139 -24.66 -33.36 -3.10
CA ALA A 139 -24.31 -32.14 -2.37
C ALA A 139 -22.88 -32.19 -1.84
N GLN A 140 -22.44 -33.34 -1.32
CA GLN A 140 -21.06 -33.54 -0.87
C GLN A 140 -20.08 -33.46 -2.03
N GLU A 141 -20.36 -34.12 -3.15
CA GLU A 141 -19.50 -34.06 -4.34
C GLU A 141 -19.34 -32.62 -4.86
N LEU A 142 -20.42 -31.83 -4.86
CA LEU A 142 -20.35 -30.41 -5.22
C LEU A 142 -19.54 -29.59 -4.20
N ALA A 143 -19.67 -29.87 -2.90
CA ALA A 143 -18.91 -29.19 -1.86
C ALA A 143 -17.40 -29.53 -1.93
N ASP A 144 -17.07 -30.76 -2.29
CA ASP A 144 -15.69 -31.20 -2.51
C ASP A 144 -15.10 -30.50 -3.74
N ASP A 145 -15.83 -30.45 -4.86
CA ASP A 145 -15.43 -29.73 -6.08
C ASP A 145 -15.21 -28.21 -5.79
N ILE A 146 -16.06 -27.59 -4.96
CA ILE A 146 -15.90 -26.18 -4.51
C ILE A 146 -14.63 -26.02 -3.67
N THR A 147 -14.37 -26.94 -2.76
CA THR A 147 -13.16 -26.91 -1.91
C THR A 147 -11.89 -26.99 -2.76
N ASP A 148 -11.88 -27.85 -3.78
CA ASP A 148 -10.78 -27.96 -4.73
C ASP A 148 -10.59 -26.67 -5.55
N ALA A 149 -11.68 -26.02 -5.98
CA ALA A 149 -11.63 -24.74 -6.67
C ALA A 149 -11.03 -23.64 -5.79
N LEU A 150 -11.43 -23.56 -4.52
CA LEU A 150 -10.90 -22.59 -3.56
C LEU A 150 -9.42 -22.84 -3.24
N ALA A 151 -9.01 -24.10 -3.11
CA ALA A 151 -7.60 -24.45 -2.89
C ALA A 151 -6.72 -24.04 -4.08
N LYS A 152 -7.21 -24.26 -5.31
CA LYS A 152 -6.52 -23.78 -6.53
C LYS A 152 -6.45 -22.26 -6.59
N ALA A 153 -7.54 -21.57 -6.25
CA ALA A 153 -7.57 -20.11 -6.19
C ALA A 153 -6.55 -19.56 -5.19
N ALA A 154 -6.44 -20.15 -4.00
CA ALA A 154 -5.41 -19.78 -3.02
C ALA A 154 -3.98 -20.00 -3.56
N GLY A 155 -3.75 -21.05 -4.35
CA GLY A 155 -2.48 -21.29 -5.03
C GLY A 155 -2.13 -20.20 -6.05
N VAL A 156 -3.12 -19.72 -6.81
CA VAL A 156 -2.94 -18.58 -7.73
C VAL A 156 -2.64 -17.29 -6.98
N ASP A 157 -3.37 -16.99 -5.89
CA ASP A 157 -3.11 -15.83 -5.04
C ASP A 157 -1.69 -15.84 -4.49
N GLN A 158 -1.22 -17.00 -4.01
CA GLN A 158 0.15 -17.15 -3.54
C GLN A 158 1.15 -16.94 -4.68
N LEU A 159 0.92 -17.53 -5.85
CA LEU A 159 1.79 -17.39 -7.02
C LEU A 159 1.93 -15.92 -7.44
N LEU A 160 0.83 -15.17 -7.45
CA LEU A 160 0.83 -13.74 -7.77
C LEU A 160 1.52 -12.93 -6.67
N THR A 161 1.29 -13.27 -5.39
CA THR A 161 1.93 -12.64 -4.24
C THR A 161 3.45 -12.85 -4.27
N ASP A 162 3.92 -14.08 -4.55
CA ASP A 162 5.34 -14.40 -4.72
C ASP A 162 5.93 -13.74 -5.97
N GLY A 163 5.08 -13.43 -6.96
CA GLY A 163 5.42 -12.66 -8.15
C GLY A 163 5.65 -11.18 -7.88
N ILE A 164 5.04 -10.63 -6.83
CA ILE A 164 5.29 -9.27 -6.40
C ILE A 164 6.74 -9.22 -5.89
N PRO A 165 7.60 -8.42 -6.52
CA PRO A 165 8.97 -8.30 -6.07
C PRO A 165 8.98 -7.83 -4.62
N THR A 166 9.52 -8.67 -3.74
CA THR A 166 9.94 -8.29 -2.41
C THR A 166 11.44 -8.03 -2.49
N GLY A 167 11.88 -6.81 -2.17
CA GLY A 167 13.31 -6.48 -2.14
C GLY A 167 14.03 -6.27 -3.49
N THR A 168 13.36 -6.04 -4.63
CA THR A 168 14.08 -5.67 -5.89
C THR A 168 14.35 -4.18 -6.04
N ASP A 169 14.40 -3.43 -4.96
CA ASP A 169 14.87 -2.05 -5.01
C ASP A 169 15.27 -1.68 -3.59
N GLN A 170 16.56 -1.66 -3.26
CA GLN A 170 16.97 -1.10 -1.97
C GLN A 170 16.52 0.37 -1.80
N GLY A 171 16.05 1.07 -2.84
CA GLY A 171 15.40 2.39 -2.75
C GLY A 171 13.86 2.40 -2.71
N LEU A 172 13.17 1.42 -3.31
CA LEU A 172 11.70 1.29 -3.21
C LEU A 172 11.28 0.44 -2.02
N ASP A 173 12.08 -0.54 -1.63
CA ASP A 173 11.95 -1.29 -0.38
C ASP A 173 12.24 -0.38 0.80
N GLN A 174 13.24 0.50 0.70
CA GLN A 174 13.44 1.55 1.68
C GLN A 174 12.27 2.54 1.74
N THR A 175 11.67 2.96 0.61
CA THR A 175 10.48 3.83 0.68
C THR A 175 9.19 3.08 1.03
N ARG A 176 9.06 1.78 0.78
CA ARG A 176 7.90 0.94 1.15
C ARG A 176 7.98 0.50 2.62
N ASP A 177 9.16 0.10 3.10
CA ASP A 177 9.46 -0.14 4.52
C ASP A 177 9.53 1.15 5.35
N GLN A 178 9.58 2.33 4.73
CA GLN A 178 9.63 3.61 5.45
C GLN A 178 8.46 4.55 5.23
N ARG A 179 7.67 4.37 4.18
CA ARG A 179 6.39 5.06 4.04
C ARG A 179 5.21 4.27 4.55
N GLY A 180 5.38 2.97 4.72
CA GLY A 180 4.26 2.07 4.92
C GLY A 180 3.47 1.88 3.64
N MET A 181 2.46 1.03 3.70
CA MET A 181 1.60 0.77 2.57
C MET A 181 0.16 0.56 3.03
N ALA A 182 -0.75 1.38 2.50
CA ALA A 182 -2.16 1.17 2.72
C ALA A 182 -2.56 -0.25 2.27
N SER A 183 -3.38 -0.93 3.09
CA SER A 183 -3.90 -2.24 2.70
C SER A 183 -4.67 -2.16 1.37
N PRO A 184 -4.74 -3.24 0.57
CA PRO A 184 -5.51 -3.22 -0.68
C PRO A 184 -6.97 -2.77 -0.50
N ALA A 185 -7.60 -3.16 0.61
CA ALA A 185 -8.96 -2.73 0.94
C ALA A 185 -9.05 -1.22 1.23
N THR A 186 -8.03 -0.65 1.89
CA THR A 186 -7.92 0.79 2.15
C THR A 186 -7.71 1.57 0.86
N ALA A 187 -6.82 1.09 -0.02
CA ALA A 187 -6.58 1.71 -1.33
C ALA A 187 -7.84 1.65 -2.22
N GLU A 188 -8.55 0.53 -2.23
CA GLU A 188 -9.83 0.39 -2.94
C GLU A 188 -10.89 1.35 -2.39
N ARG A 189 -11.02 1.46 -1.06
CA ARG A 189 -11.94 2.41 -0.44
C ARG A 189 -11.59 3.86 -0.79
N TRP A 190 -10.30 4.21 -0.74
CA TRP A 190 -9.81 5.54 -1.13
C TRP A 190 -10.16 5.89 -2.57
N ALA A 191 -10.00 4.95 -3.50
CA ALA A 191 -10.32 5.14 -4.91
C ALA A 191 -11.83 5.36 -5.19
N GLN A 192 -12.71 4.95 -4.28
CA GLN A 192 -14.16 5.18 -4.37
C GLN A 192 -14.59 6.56 -3.87
N LEU A 193 -13.71 7.29 -3.16
CA LEU A 193 -13.99 8.62 -2.63
C LEU A 193 -13.82 9.68 -3.71
N THR A 194 -14.66 10.71 -3.65
CA THR A 194 -14.48 11.93 -4.43
C THR A 194 -13.30 12.76 -3.89
N ASP A 195 -12.75 13.64 -4.72
CA ASP A 195 -11.64 14.50 -4.30
C ASP A 195 -12.01 15.42 -3.12
N ASP A 196 -13.26 15.89 -3.04
CA ASP A 196 -13.75 16.68 -1.91
C ASP A 196 -13.80 15.84 -0.63
N GLU A 197 -14.22 14.56 -0.71
CA GLU A 197 -14.22 13.66 0.44
C GLU A 197 -12.79 13.30 0.90
N LYS A 198 -11.87 13.09 -0.04
CA LYS A 198 -10.45 12.84 0.26
C LYS A 198 -9.83 14.04 0.98
N ARG A 199 -10.09 15.26 0.51
CA ARG A 199 -9.66 16.50 1.17
C ARG A 199 -10.26 16.63 2.56
N ALA A 200 -11.56 16.37 2.72
CA ALA A 200 -12.22 16.43 4.01
C ALA A 200 -11.63 15.43 5.03
N ILE A 201 -11.27 14.22 4.60
CA ILE A 201 -10.55 13.24 5.44
C ILE A 201 -9.17 13.76 5.84
N ILE A 202 -8.42 14.34 4.89
CA ILE A 202 -7.07 14.87 5.14
C ILE A 202 -7.14 16.03 6.13
N ASP A 203 -8.05 16.98 5.92
CA ASP A 203 -8.25 18.12 6.80
C ASP A 203 -8.67 17.67 8.21
N GLN A 204 -9.54 16.65 8.31
CA GLN A 204 -9.92 16.06 9.59
C GLN A 204 -8.73 15.39 10.28
N LYS A 205 -7.90 14.65 9.53
CA LYS A 205 -6.74 13.99 10.10
C LYS A 205 -5.67 14.97 10.58
N ILE A 206 -5.48 16.09 9.86
CA ILE A 206 -4.60 17.18 10.31
C ILE A 206 -5.09 17.73 11.64
N LYS A 207 -6.39 17.99 11.80
CA LYS A 207 -6.97 18.46 13.06
C LYS A 207 -6.75 17.48 14.21
N GLU A 208 -7.03 16.20 13.99
CA GLU A 208 -6.85 15.19 15.04
C GLU A 208 -5.39 15.08 15.49
N LEU A 209 -4.44 15.08 14.55
CA LEU A 209 -3.02 15.05 14.89
C LEU A 209 -2.55 16.35 15.56
N ALA A 210 -3.07 17.50 15.11
CA ALA A 210 -2.77 18.79 15.73
C ALA A 210 -3.28 18.81 17.19
N ASP A 211 -4.51 18.35 17.43
CA ASP A 211 -5.10 18.24 18.77
C ASP A 211 -4.33 17.24 19.64
N GLU A 212 -3.98 16.07 19.09
CA GLU A 212 -3.19 15.02 19.76
C GLU A 212 -1.82 15.55 20.21
N TYR A 213 -1.17 16.32 19.34
CA TYR A 213 0.15 16.88 19.59
C TYR A 213 0.12 18.22 20.33
N GLY A 214 -1.04 18.81 20.60
CA GLY A 214 -1.12 20.15 21.20
C GLY A 214 -0.70 21.30 20.26
N LEU A 215 -0.66 21.04 18.96
CA LEU A 215 -0.20 21.99 17.94
C LEU A 215 -1.34 22.90 17.46
N GLU A 216 -1.09 24.21 17.40
CA GLU A 216 -1.91 25.11 16.59
C GLU A 216 -1.48 25.04 15.11
N VAL A 217 -2.39 24.71 14.21
CA VAL A 217 -2.19 24.77 12.75
C VAL A 217 -3.03 25.90 12.19
N ASP A 218 -2.37 26.93 11.62
CA ASP A 218 -3.01 28.15 11.17
C ASP A 218 -3.71 27.98 9.81
N ASP A 219 -3.09 27.23 8.89
CA ASP A 219 -3.63 27.02 7.55
C ASP A 219 -3.20 25.68 6.91
N ILE A 220 -4.02 25.18 5.99
CA ILE A 220 -3.77 24.00 5.16
C ILE A 220 -3.81 24.45 3.70
N ILE A 221 -2.65 24.54 3.07
CA ILE A 221 -2.50 25.06 1.71
C ILE A 221 -2.32 23.91 0.72
N TRP A 222 -3.24 23.80 -0.22
CA TRP A 222 -3.13 22.90 -1.35
C TRP A 222 -2.37 23.58 -2.50
N ASP A 223 -1.08 23.27 -2.63
CA ASP A 223 -0.17 23.94 -3.56
C ASP A 223 0.30 23.02 -4.69
N GLY A 224 -0.25 23.23 -5.89
CA GLY A 224 0.14 22.51 -7.10
C GLY A 224 1.51 22.90 -7.66
N SER A 225 2.15 23.94 -7.12
CA SER A 225 3.48 24.39 -7.54
C SER A 225 4.65 23.67 -6.85
N LEU A 226 4.35 22.82 -5.86
CA LEU A 226 5.33 22.01 -5.12
C LEU A 226 6.12 21.00 -5.99
N GLY A 227 5.78 20.85 -7.27
CA GLY A 227 6.54 20.01 -8.20
C GLY A 227 6.57 18.54 -7.74
N SER A 228 7.76 18.02 -7.48
CA SER A 228 7.99 16.65 -6.98
C SER A 228 7.86 16.51 -5.47
N THR A 229 7.74 17.61 -4.72
CA THR A 229 7.57 17.59 -3.26
C THR A 229 6.14 17.21 -2.92
N ASN A 230 5.98 16.30 -1.94
CA ASN A 230 4.66 15.79 -1.55
C ASN A 230 3.92 16.73 -0.59
N GLY A 231 4.66 17.36 0.31
CA GLY A 231 4.17 18.31 1.29
C GLY A 231 5.33 19.02 1.99
N SER A 232 4.99 19.95 2.88
CA SER A 232 5.95 20.60 3.78
C SER A 232 5.24 21.19 4.99
N TRP A 233 5.81 21.03 6.17
CA TRP A 233 5.52 21.87 7.33
C TRP A 233 6.33 23.18 7.30
N SER A 234 5.71 24.28 7.71
CA SER A 234 6.38 25.57 7.91
C SER A 234 6.19 26.03 9.35
N GLU A 235 7.24 25.88 10.18
CA GLU A 235 7.17 26.22 11.60
C GLU A 235 6.83 27.69 11.85
N GLY A 236 7.47 28.61 11.11
CA GLY A 236 7.26 30.05 11.28
C GLY A 236 5.88 30.55 10.83
N GLU A 237 5.21 29.82 9.92
CA GLU A 237 3.85 30.15 9.45
C GLU A 237 2.78 29.22 10.03
N ARG A 238 3.18 28.24 10.85
CA ARG A 238 2.33 27.17 11.38
C ARG A 238 1.39 26.54 10.34
N THR A 239 1.93 26.33 9.13
CA THR A 239 1.15 25.99 7.94
C THR A 239 1.60 24.66 7.35
N VAL A 240 0.63 23.81 7.01
CA VAL A 240 0.86 22.57 6.27
C VAL A 240 0.61 22.83 4.79
N ARG A 241 1.58 22.53 3.92
CA ARG A 241 1.40 22.57 2.47
C ARG A 241 1.34 21.16 1.92
N LEU A 242 0.38 20.89 1.04
CA LEU A 242 0.18 19.56 0.43
C LEU A 242 0.07 19.68 -1.08
N ASN A 243 0.67 18.72 -1.79
CA ASN A 243 0.61 18.66 -3.25
C ASN A 243 -0.71 17.99 -3.69
N PRO A 244 -1.63 18.72 -4.34
CA PRO A 244 -2.93 18.18 -4.74
C PRO A 244 -2.81 17.09 -5.82
N ASN A 245 -1.68 16.97 -6.51
CA ASN A 245 -1.47 15.92 -7.52
C ASN A 245 -1.31 14.52 -6.90
N ASN A 246 -1.11 14.43 -5.58
CA ASN A 246 -0.96 13.17 -4.87
C ASN A 246 -2.28 12.64 -4.29
N LEU A 247 -3.40 13.32 -4.54
CA LEU A 247 -4.70 12.98 -3.93
C LEU A 247 -5.22 11.59 -4.34
N ASP A 248 -4.79 11.07 -5.50
CA ASP A 248 -5.23 9.76 -5.99
C ASP A 248 -4.66 8.58 -5.18
N ASN A 249 -3.63 8.81 -4.38
CA ASN A 249 -2.97 7.78 -3.59
C ASN A 249 -3.14 8.05 -2.08
N PRO A 250 -3.62 7.07 -1.27
CA PRO A 250 -3.69 7.24 0.19
C PRO A 250 -2.34 7.54 0.86
N ASP A 251 -1.20 7.34 0.18
CA ASP A 251 0.14 7.75 0.65
C ASP A 251 0.24 9.25 0.99
N ILE A 252 -0.69 10.09 0.52
CA ILE A 252 -0.75 11.49 0.97
C ILE A 252 -0.97 11.59 2.49
N LEU A 253 -1.62 10.61 3.11
CA LEU A 253 -1.80 10.59 4.56
C LEU A 253 -0.52 10.24 5.33
N HIS A 254 0.41 9.49 4.72
CA HIS A 254 1.77 9.39 5.26
C HIS A 254 2.41 10.78 5.29
N THR A 255 2.26 11.55 4.21
CA THR A 255 2.84 12.89 4.11
C THR A 255 2.28 13.78 5.23
N VAL A 256 0.97 13.75 5.46
CA VAL A 256 0.35 14.48 6.58
C VAL A 256 0.99 14.11 7.93
N ALA A 257 1.06 12.82 8.26
CA ALA A 257 1.64 12.38 9.53
C ALA A 257 3.14 12.69 9.65
N HIS A 258 3.87 12.69 8.54
CA HIS A 258 5.28 13.07 8.46
C HIS A 258 5.47 14.58 8.72
N GLU A 259 4.74 15.45 8.03
CA GLU A 259 4.85 16.90 8.21
C GLU A 259 4.45 17.34 9.62
N LEU A 260 3.38 16.76 10.18
CA LEU A 260 2.93 17.09 11.53
C LEU A 260 3.87 16.52 12.60
N ARG A 261 4.63 15.46 12.28
CA ARG A 261 5.68 14.99 13.18
C ARG A 261 6.83 15.99 13.26
N HIS A 262 7.20 16.66 12.16
CA HIS A 262 8.17 17.77 12.22
C HIS A 262 7.68 18.93 13.10
N ALA A 263 6.39 19.24 13.06
CA ALA A 263 5.81 20.24 13.96
C ALA A 263 5.95 19.83 15.44
N ARG A 264 5.64 18.56 15.77
CA ARG A 264 5.81 18.02 17.13
C ARG A 264 7.27 17.98 17.58
N GLN A 265 8.21 17.71 16.67
CA GLN A 265 9.65 17.78 16.96
C GLN A 265 10.09 19.21 17.32
N HIS A 266 9.63 20.22 16.57
CA HIS A 266 9.92 21.63 16.89
C HIS A 266 9.33 22.09 18.22
N GLU A 267 8.14 21.62 18.55
CA GLU A 267 7.53 21.85 19.86
C GLU A 267 8.34 21.21 20.98
N ALA A 268 8.72 19.94 20.86
CA ALA A 268 9.55 19.25 21.85
C ALA A 268 10.88 19.98 22.09
N ILE A 269 11.53 20.46 21.02
CA ILE A 269 12.76 21.26 21.11
C ILE A 269 12.51 22.57 21.86
N ARG A 270 11.38 23.25 21.58
CA ARG A 270 11.04 24.51 22.25
C ARG A 270 10.82 24.30 23.74
N ASP A 271 10.07 23.27 24.09
CA ASP A 271 9.69 22.99 25.47
C ASP A 271 10.91 22.51 26.28
N ASN A 272 11.80 21.72 25.66
CA ASN A 272 13.09 21.33 26.26
C ASN A 272 14.00 22.53 26.53
N ASN A 273 13.90 23.58 25.70
CA ASN A 273 14.68 24.81 25.85
C ASN A 273 13.98 25.88 26.69
N ASP A 274 12.75 25.64 27.15
CA ASP A 274 12.02 26.66 27.91
C ASP A 274 12.62 26.81 29.31
N PHE A 275 12.73 28.07 29.76
CA PHE A 275 13.34 28.35 31.04
C PHE A 275 12.36 28.02 32.17
N GLN A 276 12.67 26.95 32.90
CA GLN A 276 11.85 26.42 33.97
C GLN A 276 12.27 26.92 35.36
N PHE A 277 11.31 27.36 36.16
CA PHE A 277 11.49 27.51 37.61
C PHE A 277 11.15 26.21 38.34
N TRP A 278 11.86 25.89 39.42
CA TRP A 278 11.72 24.63 40.19
C TRP A 278 10.33 24.33 40.82
N TRP A 279 9.35 25.21 40.65
CA TRP A 279 7.97 25.06 41.13
C TRP A 279 6.94 24.95 40.01
N GLU A 280 7.35 25.09 38.76
CA GLU A 280 6.52 24.89 37.56
C GLU A 280 6.64 23.44 37.11
N ASP A 281 5.57 22.94 36.49
CA ASP A 281 5.57 21.63 35.85
C ASP A 281 6.40 21.74 34.56
N ASP A 282 7.18 20.72 34.25
CA ASP A 282 8.03 20.70 33.05
C ASP A 282 7.15 20.53 31.81
N PRO A 283 7.11 21.49 30.87
CA PRO A 283 6.34 21.35 29.64
C PRO A 283 6.83 20.15 28.83
N PHE A 284 8.09 19.75 29.01
CA PHE A 284 8.63 18.56 28.36
C PHE A 284 7.96 17.26 28.83
N ASP A 285 7.40 17.20 30.06
CA ASP A 285 6.72 16.01 30.59
C ASP A 285 5.56 15.56 29.67
N MET A 286 4.95 16.49 28.94
CA MET A 286 3.87 16.20 27.98
C MET A 286 4.35 15.39 26.76
N HIS A 287 5.66 15.34 26.49
CA HIS A 287 6.26 14.61 25.39
C HIS A 287 6.68 13.18 25.76
N GLU A 288 6.81 12.89 27.07
CA GLU A 288 7.12 11.53 27.54
C GLU A 288 6.01 10.54 27.18
N GLU A 289 4.75 10.98 27.15
CA GLU A 289 3.60 10.16 26.76
C GLU A 289 3.68 9.72 25.29
N ASP A 290 4.34 10.51 24.43
CA ASP A 290 4.63 10.21 23.03
C ASP A 290 5.92 9.36 22.86
N GLY A 291 6.59 9.04 23.97
CA GLY A 291 7.86 8.33 23.99
C GLY A 291 9.04 9.15 23.46
N ILE A 292 8.96 10.48 23.51
CA ILE A 292 10.05 11.39 23.15
C ILE A 292 10.86 11.71 24.42
N THR A 293 12.18 11.60 24.35
CA THR A 293 13.09 11.96 25.45
C THR A 293 13.77 13.29 25.22
N GLU A 294 14.22 13.96 26.29
CA GLU A 294 15.01 15.20 26.20
C GLU A 294 16.23 15.02 25.29
N GLU A 295 16.95 13.89 25.45
CA GLU A 295 18.10 13.54 24.59
C GLU A 295 17.73 13.49 23.09
N GLN A 296 16.53 13.03 22.74
CA GLN A 296 16.06 13.03 21.36
C GLN A 296 15.72 14.42 20.87
N ALA A 297 15.13 15.26 21.73
CA ALA A 297 14.87 16.67 21.41
C ALA A 297 16.17 17.44 21.18
N GLU A 298 17.19 17.24 22.01
CA GLU A 298 18.53 17.82 21.81
C GLU A 298 19.17 17.34 20.49
N GLU A 299 19.08 16.04 20.17
CA GLU A 299 19.59 15.49 18.90
C GLU A 299 18.88 16.11 17.70
N TRP A 300 17.56 16.34 17.81
CA TRP A 300 16.79 16.99 16.75
C TRP A 300 17.13 18.47 16.62
N GLU A 301 17.36 19.19 17.72
CA GLU A 301 17.80 20.59 17.70
C GLU A 301 19.13 20.73 16.95
N ASP A 302 20.14 19.95 17.35
CA ASP A 302 21.44 19.88 16.67
C ASP A 302 21.27 19.54 15.18
N ASN A 303 20.35 18.62 14.86
CA ASN A 303 20.08 18.24 13.48
C ASN A 303 19.41 19.37 12.68
N PHE A 304 18.47 20.12 13.24
CA PHE A 304 17.84 21.26 12.56
C PHE A 304 18.82 22.42 12.35
N ASP A 305 19.75 22.65 13.30
CA ASP A 305 20.79 23.67 13.19
C ASP A 305 21.80 23.38 12.05
N ASP A 306 22.06 22.10 11.76
CA ASP A 306 22.92 21.65 10.65
C ASP A 306 22.17 20.80 9.61
N TYR A 307 20.93 21.20 9.30
CA TYR A 307 20.04 20.44 8.44
C TYR A 307 20.60 20.27 7.01
N LYS A 308 20.57 19.02 6.52
CA LYS A 308 21.04 18.64 5.19
C LYS A 308 19.87 18.64 4.21
N PRO A 309 19.83 19.55 3.22
CA PRO A 309 18.74 19.57 2.26
C PRO A 309 18.89 18.44 1.24
N SER A 310 17.75 17.93 0.79
CA SER A 310 17.65 16.77 -0.12
C SER A 310 18.24 16.99 -1.52
N ASP A 311 18.43 18.24 -1.93
CA ASP A 311 18.96 18.62 -3.25
C ASP A 311 20.50 18.58 -3.33
N GLN A 312 21.19 18.54 -2.18
CA GLN A 312 22.66 18.51 -2.11
C GLN A 312 23.19 17.10 -1.93
N ASP A 313 22.62 16.36 -0.97
CA ASP A 313 22.98 14.99 -0.67
C ASP A 313 21.74 14.27 -0.13
N PHE A 314 21.08 13.53 -1.03
CA PHE A 314 19.85 12.82 -0.69
C PHE A 314 20.10 11.78 0.40
N ASP A 315 21.23 11.07 0.38
CA ASP A 315 21.54 10.05 1.39
C ASP A 315 21.80 10.69 2.75
N ALA A 316 22.46 11.85 2.78
CA ALA A 316 22.65 12.61 4.01
C ALA A 316 21.32 13.11 4.57
N TYR A 317 20.49 13.78 3.75
CA TYR A 317 19.13 14.19 4.11
C TYR A 317 18.31 13.01 4.66
N TYR A 318 18.36 11.89 3.93
CA TYR A 318 17.59 10.69 4.21
C TYR A 318 18.02 9.97 5.48
N ASN A 319 19.24 10.15 5.99
CA ASN A 319 19.69 9.47 7.22
C ASN A 319 19.64 10.37 8.45
N GLN A 320 19.08 11.58 8.32
CA GLN A 320 18.91 12.51 9.43
C GLN A 320 17.93 11.96 10.48
N PRO A 321 18.24 12.07 11.78
CA PRO A 321 17.35 11.67 12.88
C PRO A 321 15.93 12.23 12.76
N VAL A 322 15.77 13.52 12.45
CA VAL A 322 14.45 14.17 12.33
C VAL A 322 13.60 13.54 11.21
N GLU A 323 14.23 13.26 10.07
CA GLU A 323 13.58 12.65 8.90
C GLU A 323 13.26 11.17 9.14
N ALA A 324 14.12 10.45 9.88
CA ALA A 324 13.91 9.05 10.24
C ALA A 324 12.69 8.87 11.16
N ASP A 325 12.57 9.72 12.18
CA ASP A 325 11.43 9.74 13.09
C ASP A 325 10.13 10.16 12.38
N ALA A 326 10.17 11.21 11.56
CA ALA A 326 9.00 11.66 10.79
C ALA A 326 8.48 10.59 9.80
N ARG A 327 9.38 9.89 9.10
CA ARG A 327 8.99 8.75 8.23
C ARG A 327 8.40 7.59 9.03
N LYS A 328 8.97 7.28 10.20
CA LYS A 328 8.43 6.23 11.07
C LYS A 328 6.97 6.53 11.45
N SER A 329 6.67 7.75 11.88
CA SER A 329 5.31 8.20 12.18
C SER A 329 4.38 8.02 10.97
N GLY A 330 4.79 8.52 9.80
CA GLY A 330 3.99 8.39 8.58
C GLY A 330 3.73 6.93 8.18
N ARG A 331 4.72 6.05 8.33
CA ARG A 331 4.57 4.61 8.09
C ARG A 331 3.60 3.95 9.04
N GLU A 332 3.79 4.15 10.33
CA GLU A 332 2.95 3.52 11.34
C GLU A 332 1.50 3.93 11.19
N TYR A 333 1.24 5.18 10.80
CA TYR A 333 -0.10 5.61 10.45
C TYR A 333 -0.65 4.87 9.23
N LEU A 334 0.10 4.85 8.13
CA LEU A 334 -0.37 4.29 6.86
C LEU A 334 -0.57 2.76 6.92
N ASP A 335 0.31 2.04 7.61
CA ASP A 335 0.23 0.58 7.80
C ASP A 335 -0.99 0.17 8.64
N ASN A 336 -1.40 1.02 9.58
CA ASN A 336 -2.57 0.77 10.43
C ASN A 336 -3.86 1.36 9.86
N LEU A 337 -3.81 2.04 8.70
CA LEU A 337 -4.97 2.67 8.10
C LEU A 337 -5.95 1.63 7.54
N THR A 338 -7.19 1.68 8.02
CA THR A 338 -8.26 0.77 7.60
C THR A 338 -9.37 1.50 6.83
N PRO A 339 -10.20 0.79 6.05
CA PRO A 339 -11.39 1.38 5.44
C PRO A 339 -12.36 2.00 6.46
N ALA A 340 -12.49 1.37 7.64
CA ALA A 340 -13.34 1.86 8.71
C ALA A 340 -12.85 3.20 9.27
N GLU A 341 -11.53 3.39 9.32
CA GLU A 341 -10.93 4.64 9.75
C GLU A 341 -11.16 5.77 8.74
N LEU A 342 -11.04 5.48 7.43
CA LEU A 342 -11.40 6.44 6.39
C LEU A 342 -12.87 6.88 6.49
N ASP A 343 -13.78 5.94 6.75
CA ASP A 343 -15.20 6.23 6.93
C ASP A 343 -15.47 7.03 8.21
N ARG A 344 -14.71 6.80 9.29
CA ARG A 344 -14.78 7.57 10.54
C ARG A 344 -14.37 9.02 10.29
N LEU A 345 -13.18 9.23 9.72
CA LEU A 345 -12.66 10.56 9.40
C LEU A 345 -13.61 11.34 8.48
N LEU A 346 -14.18 10.68 7.47
CA LEU A 346 -15.14 11.31 6.57
C LEU A 346 -16.47 11.67 7.25
N LYS A 347 -16.87 10.91 8.26
CA LYS A 347 -18.08 11.19 9.02
C LYS A 347 -17.87 12.36 9.97
N GLU A 348 -16.71 12.46 10.59
CA GLU A 348 -16.35 13.52 11.55
C GLU A 348 -15.98 14.83 10.87
N SER A 349 -15.60 14.80 9.59
CA SER A 349 -15.34 16.01 8.79
C SER A 349 -16.61 16.78 8.36
N LYS A 350 -17.80 16.25 8.64
CA LYS A 350 -19.12 16.83 8.33
C LYS A 350 -19.76 17.43 9.56
#